data_AF-A0A139AAI0-F1
#
_entry.id   AF-A0A139AAI0-F1
#
_cell.length_a   1.000
_cell.length_b   1.000
_cell.length_c   1.000
_cell.angle_alpha   90.00
_cell.angle_beta   90.00
_cell.angle_gamma   90.00
#
_symmetry.space_group_name_H-M   'P 1'
#
loop_
_entity.id
_entity.type
_entity.pdbx_description
1 polymer ?
#
loop_
_entity_poly.entity_id
_entity_poly.type
_entity_poly.pdbx_seq_one_letter_code
_entity_poly.pdbx_strand_id
1 'polypeptide(L)'
;MSTTGPELILRVSDAKGVEGMPKHTGAVLAGHVVFKTVQAGSVLGLGLAPLIRLRSKTPRPLLVALTRPAGMGTLLGIPLGLAAFAARSYQMDADGVDDRAYRIVNNAGQVEVDRYAGFGAFVGSLVGNFALPGGNILVRMWRGGSVGVAVGVGAYVLGRMEETKDLRQSVVDGLEKMKSGL
;
A
#
# COMPACT_ATOMS: atom_id res chain seq x y z
N MET A 1 -11.81 0.35 -32.09
CA MET A 1 -12.38 1.42 -31.25
C MET A 1 -11.41 1.67 -30.10
N SER A 2 -10.77 2.83 -30.07
CA SER A 2 -9.91 3.21 -28.93
C SER A 2 -10.83 3.64 -27.78
N THR A 3 -11.13 2.70 -26.87
CA THR A 3 -11.83 3.01 -25.63
C THR A 3 -10.85 3.78 -24.76
N THR A 4 -11.10 5.06 -24.52
CA THR A 4 -10.37 5.88 -23.54
C THR A 4 -11.30 6.29 -22.40
N GLY A 5 -10.75 6.56 -21.21
CA GLY A 5 -11.53 7.03 -20.07
C GLY A 5 -12.15 5.93 -19.19
N PRO A 6 -13.23 6.23 -18.44
CA PRO A 6 -13.72 5.39 -17.33
C PRO A 6 -14.24 4.00 -17.76
N GLU A 7 -14.58 3.83 -19.04
CA GLU A 7 -15.01 2.54 -19.58
C GLU A 7 -13.88 1.49 -19.59
N LEU A 8 -12.61 1.90 -19.47
CA LEU A 8 -11.50 0.97 -19.30
C LEU A 8 -11.63 0.11 -18.04
N ILE A 9 -12.31 0.59 -16.98
CA ILE A 9 -12.41 -0.15 -15.72
C ILE A 9 -13.15 -1.48 -15.92
N LEU A 10 -14.24 -1.44 -16.69
CA LEU A 10 -15.12 -2.59 -16.94
C LEU A 10 -14.73 -3.37 -18.19
N ARG A 11 -13.76 -2.85 -18.97
CA ARG A 11 -13.25 -3.55 -20.14
C ARG A 11 -12.66 -4.90 -19.73
N VAL A 12 -13.12 -5.94 -20.42
CA VAL A 12 -12.48 -7.26 -20.39
C VAL A 12 -11.29 -7.20 -21.34
N SER A 13 -10.11 -7.63 -20.88
CA SER A 13 -8.94 -7.65 -21.75
C SER A 13 -9.16 -8.61 -22.94
N ASP A 14 -8.80 -8.16 -24.14
CA ASP A 14 -8.94 -8.93 -25.37
C ASP A 14 -7.74 -9.86 -25.63
N ALA A 15 -6.73 -9.85 -24.75
CA ALA A 15 -5.52 -10.66 -24.85
C ALA A 15 -5.77 -12.12 -24.44
N LYS A 16 -6.72 -12.77 -25.11
CA LYS A 16 -7.01 -14.19 -24.97
C LYS A 16 -5.74 -14.98 -25.34
N GLY A 17 -5.19 -15.70 -24.37
CA GLY A 17 -4.04 -16.59 -24.56
C GLY A 17 -2.73 -16.13 -23.89
N VAL A 18 -2.68 -14.95 -23.27
CA VAL A 18 -1.53 -14.56 -22.44
C VAL A 18 -1.68 -15.16 -21.05
N GLU A 19 -0.83 -16.12 -20.71
CA GLU A 19 -0.81 -16.75 -19.39
C GLU A 19 -0.53 -15.68 -18.30
N GLY A 20 -1.35 -15.67 -17.25
CA GLY A 20 -1.23 -14.71 -16.15
C GLY A 20 -1.90 -13.35 -16.38
N MET A 21 -2.55 -13.09 -17.52
CA MET A 21 -3.24 -11.81 -17.73
C MET A 21 -4.57 -11.73 -16.96
N PRO A 22 -4.84 -10.63 -16.23
CA PRO A 22 -6.11 -10.42 -15.55
C PRO A 22 -7.28 -10.23 -16.51
N LYS A 23 -8.45 -10.77 -16.17
CA LYS A 23 -9.68 -10.57 -16.98
C LYS A 23 -10.13 -9.11 -17.06
N HIS A 24 -9.97 -8.36 -15.96
CA HIS A 24 -10.36 -6.94 -15.86
C HIS A 24 -9.13 -6.09 -15.51
N THR A 25 -8.32 -5.76 -16.52
CA THR A 25 -7.04 -5.04 -16.37
C THR A 25 -7.24 -3.63 -15.83
N GLY A 26 -8.27 -2.91 -16.30
CA GLY A 26 -8.61 -1.58 -15.78
C GLY A 26 -9.02 -1.59 -14.31
N ALA A 27 -9.80 -2.59 -13.87
CA ALA A 27 -10.16 -2.75 -12.46
C ALA A 27 -8.94 -3.10 -11.59
N VAL A 28 -8.03 -3.94 -12.09
CA VAL A 28 -6.77 -4.24 -11.40
C VAL A 28 -5.90 -3.00 -11.25
N LEU A 29 -5.76 -2.21 -12.32
CA LEU A 29 -4.99 -0.98 -12.29
C LEU A 29 -5.62 0.06 -11.35
N ALA A 30 -6.94 0.26 -11.42
CA ALA A 30 -7.67 1.16 -10.53
C ALA A 30 -7.53 0.74 -9.07
N GLY A 31 -7.76 -0.55 -8.78
CA GLY A 31 -7.61 -1.13 -7.45
C GLY A 31 -6.19 -0.96 -6.92
N HIS A 32 -5.18 -1.19 -7.75
CA HIS A 32 -3.78 -0.99 -7.37
C HIS A 32 -3.48 0.48 -7.01
N VAL A 33 -3.90 1.43 -7.85
CA VAL A 33 -3.66 2.87 -7.58
C VAL A 33 -4.35 3.29 -6.29
N VAL A 34 -5.61 2.91 -6.09
CA VAL A 34 -6.36 3.20 -4.86
C VAL A 34 -5.70 2.55 -3.64
N PHE A 35 -5.25 1.30 -3.76
CA PHE A 35 -4.60 0.61 -2.64
C PHE A 35 -3.27 1.27 -2.28
N LYS A 36 -2.49 1.73 -3.28
CA LYS A 36 -1.23 2.47 -3.04
C LYS A 36 -1.47 3.84 -2.41
N THR A 37 -2.51 4.57 -2.80
CA THR A 37 -2.84 5.85 -2.13
C THR A 37 -3.37 5.64 -0.72
N VAL A 38 -4.09 4.55 -0.46
CA VAL A 38 -4.49 4.15 0.90
C VAL A 38 -3.27 3.79 1.76
N GLN A 39 -2.32 3.00 1.26
CA GLN A 39 -1.06 2.71 1.95
C GLN A 39 -0.27 3.99 2.25
N ALA A 40 -0.10 4.85 1.25
CA ALA A 40 0.61 6.13 1.42
C ALA A 40 -0.10 7.02 2.44
N GLY A 41 -1.42 7.16 2.36
CA GLY A 41 -2.22 7.93 3.30
C GLY A 41 -2.15 7.39 4.73
N SER A 42 -2.15 6.06 4.88
CA SER A 42 -1.94 5.37 6.16
C SER A 42 -0.58 5.70 6.77
N VAL A 43 0.51 5.54 6.00
CA VAL A 43 1.89 5.80 6.46
C VAL A 43 2.08 7.27 6.80
N LEU A 44 1.64 8.18 5.93
CA LEU A 44 1.72 9.62 6.17
C LEU A 44 0.88 10.04 7.38
N GLY A 45 -0.34 9.51 7.51
CA GLY A 45 -1.21 9.78 8.64
C GLY A 45 -0.57 9.34 9.97
N LEU A 46 -0.01 8.14 10.01
CA LEU A 46 0.68 7.64 11.20
C LEU A 46 1.97 8.43 11.50
N GLY A 47 2.77 8.73 10.47
CA GLY A 47 4.01 9.50 10.60
C GLY A 47 3.79 10.95 11.07
N LEU A 48 2.67 11.57 10.68
CA LEU A 48 2.29 12.92 11.13
C LEU A 48 1.60 12.94 12.50
N ALA A 49 1.19 11.79 13.04
CA ALA A 49 0.45 11.73 14.28
C ALA A 49 1.18 12.35 15.50
N PRO A 50 2.50 12.17 15.69
CA PRO A 50 3.25 12.83 16.76
C PRO A 50 3.18 14.36 16.65
N LEU A 51 3.37 14.91 15.45
CA LEU A 51 3.32 16.35 15.20
C LEU A 51 1.92 16.92 15.47
N ILE A 52 0.88 16.22 15.03
CA ILE A 52 -0.52 16.59 15.29
C ILE A 52 -0.80 16.55 16.80
N ARG A 53 -0.26 15.55 17.51
CA ARG A 53 -0.43 15.42 18.97
C ARG A 53 0.26 16.55 19.74
N LEU A 54 1.44 16.96 19.32
CA LEU A 54 2.18 18.08 19.93
C LEU A 54 1.44 19.42 19.75
N ARG A 55 0.74 19.61 18.63
CA ARG A 55 -0.07 20.81 18.38
C ARG A 55 -1.47 20.75 18.98
N SER A 56 -1.93 19.58 19.44
CA SER A 56 -3.28 19.42 19.98
C SER A 56 -3.34 19.83 21.46
N LYS A 57 -4.25 20.77 21.77
CA LYS A 57 -4.56 21.20 23.15
C LYS A 57 -5.46 20.20 23.90
N THR A 58 -5.99 19.17 23.23
CA THR A 58 -6.91 18.21 23.83
C THR A 58 -6.16 16.97 24.29
N PRO A 59 -6.20 16.61 25.59
CA PRO A 59 -5.64 15.35 26.05
C PRO A 59 -6.44 14.19 25.46
N ARG A 60 -5.76 13.29 24.76
CA ARG A 60 -6.33 12.06 24.20
C ARG A 60 -5.41 10.89 24.52
N PRO A 61 -5.97 9.67 24.72
CA PRO A 61 -5.15 8.47 24.81
C PRO A 61 -4.24 8.33 23.59
N LEU A 62 -3.01 7.86 23.79
CA LEU A 62 -2.00 7.72 22.73
C LEU A 62 -2.54 6.92 21.55
N LEU A 63 -3.25 5.82 21.83
CA LEU A 63 -3.85 4.95 20.81
C LEU A 63 -4.82 5.73 19.89
N VAL A 64 -5.67 6.57 20.47
CA VAL A 64 -6.62 7.41 19.71
C VAL A 64 -5.89 8.52 18.94
N ALA A 65 -4.84 9.08 19.53
CA ALA A 65 -4.02 10.11 18.90
C ALA A 65 -3.26 9.60 17.66
N LEU A 66 -2.86 8.32 17.64
CA LEU A 66 -2.17 7.70 16.50
C LEU A 66 -3.14 7.19 15.43
N THR A 67 -4.21 6.51 15.84
CA THR A 67 -5.15 5.85 14.92
C THR A 67 -6.05 6.82 14.15
N ARG A 68 -6.34 8.01 14.69
CA ARG A 68 -7.21 8.98 14.02
C ARG A 68 -6.56 9.64 12.80
N PRO A 69 -5.31 10.17 12.86
CA PRO A 69 -4.59 10.65 11.69
C PRO A 69 -4.39 9.57 10.62
N ALA A 70 -4.00 8.36 11.00
CA ALA A 70 -3.87 7.23 10.07
C ALA A 70 -5.19 6.91 9.36
N GLY A 71 -6.29 6.83 10.13
CA GLY A 71 -7.63 6.60 9.58
C GLY A 71 -8.15 7.73 8.67
N MET A 72 -7.79 8.99 8.95
CA MET A 72 -8.10 10.11 8.07
C MET A 72 -7.26 10.08 6.79
N GLY A 73 -5.98 9.71 6.89
CA GLY A 73 -5.09 9.57 5.75
C GLY A 73 -5.56 8.50 4.76
N THR A 74 -5.97 7.33 5.25
CA THR A 74 -6.57 6.29 4.37
C THR A 74 -7.89 6.74 3.76
N LEU A 75 -8.71 7.47 4.51
CA LEU A 75 -10.00 7.96 4.02
C LEU A 75 -9.83 8.97 2.89
N LEU A 76 -8.85 9.87 3.00
CA LEU A 76 -8.48 10.80 1.92
C LEU A 76 -7.77 10.10 0.77
N GLY A 77 -7.06 9.00 1.04
CA GLY A 77 -6.37 8.19 0.04
C GLY A 77 -7.30 7.59 -1.02
N ILE A 78 -8.53 7.20 -0.65
CA ILE A 78 -9.50 6.63 -1.59
C ILE A 78 -9.88 7.60 -2.73
N PRO A 79 -10.46 8.79 -2.46
CA PRO A 79 -10.82 9.71 -3.53
C PRO A 79 -9.59 10.23 -4.29
N LEU A 80 -8.45 10.40 -3.63
CA LEU A 80 -7.19 10.76 -4.30
C LEU A 80 -6.72 9.66 -5.26
N GLY A 81 -6.86 8.39 -4.88
CA GLY A 81 -6.52 7.24 -5.73
C GLY A 81 -7.42 7.14 -6.95
N LEU A 82 -8.73 7.32 -6.77
CA LEU A 82 -9.68 7.36 -7.88
C LEU A 82 -9.41 8.54 -8.82
N ALA A 83 -9.12 9.73 -8.28
CA ALA A 83 -8.76 10.89 -9.07
C ALA A 83 -7.44 10.69 -9.84
N ALA A 84 -6.42 10.11 -9.18
CA ALA A 84 -5.14 9.80 -9.80
C ALA A 84 -5.29 8.75 -10.93
N PHE A 85 -6.10 7.72 -10.70
CA PHE A 85 -6.43 6.73 -11.73
C PHE A 85 -7.16 7.37 -12.90
N ALA A 86 -8.21 8.16 -12.64
CA ALA A 86 -8.96 8.85 -13.69
C ALA A 86 -8.05 9.75 -14.52
N ALA A 87 -7.27 10.62 -13.86
CA ALA A 87 -6.30 11.50 -14.52
C ALA A 87 -5.31 10.73 -15.40
N ARG A 88 -4.84 9.57 -14.92
CA ARG A 88 -3.89 8.74 -15.68
C ARG A 88 -4.55 7.98 -16.82
N SER A 89 -5.79 7.51 -16.65
CA SER A 89 -6.55 6.75 -17.64
C SER A 89 -6.84 7.56 -18.91
N TYR A 90 -6.94 8.89 -18.82
CA TYR A 90 -7.08 9.76 -20.00
C TYR A 90 -5.84 9.79 -20.90
N GLN A 91 -4.69 9.36 -20.39
CA GLN A 91 -3.41 9.35 -21.11
C GLN A 91 -3.01 7.95 -21.58
N MET A 92 -3.87 6.95 -21.39
CA MET A 92 -3.56 5.55 -21.68
C MET A 92 -4.49 5.01 -22.75
N ASP A 93 -3.88 4.31 -23.70
CA ASP A 93 -4.56 3.37 -24.56
C ASP A 93 -4.83 2.06 -23.80
N ALA A 94 -5.69 1.22 -24.39
CA ALA A 94 -6.07 -0.03 -23.76
C ALA A 94 -4.91 -1.03 -23.64
N ASP A 95 -4.07 -1.11 -24.67
CA ASP A 95 -2.91 -2.00 -24.67
C ASP A 95 -1.91 -1.57 -23.58
N GLY A 96 -1.75 -0.26 -23.35
CA GLY A 96 -0.94 0.29 -22.26
C GLY A 96 -1.51 0.01 -20.87
N VAL A 97 -2.84 -0.14 -20.72
CA VAL A 97 -3.45 -0.59 -19.46
C VAL A 97 -3.25 -2.10 -19.26
N ASP A 98 -3.36 -2.90 -20.30
CA ASP A 98 -3.12 -4.34 -20.24
C ASP A 98 -1.67 -4.67 -19.87
N ASP A 99 -0.68 -4.01 -20.48
CA ASP A 99 0.74 -4.14 -20.11
C ASP A 99 0.98 -3.79 -18.64
N ARG A 100 0.41 -2.68 -18.17
CA ARG A 100 0.59 -2.24 -16.78
C ARG A 100 -0.08 -3.18 -15.80
N ALA A 101 -1.29 -3.63 -16.08
CA ALA A 101 -1.99 -4.60 -15.23
C ALA A 101 -1.20 -5.92 -15.15
N TYR A 102 -0.66 -6.40 -16.27
CA TYR A 102 0.20 -7.57 -16.31
C TYR A 102 1.46 -7.37 -15.44
N ARG A 103 2.15 -6.23 -15.58
CA ARG A 103 3.34 -5.92 -14.78
C ARG A 103 3.05 -5.80 -13.28
N ILE A 104 1.88 -5.29 -12.90
CA ILE A 104 1.47 -5.18 -11.49
C ILE A 104 1.29 -6.57 -10.88
N VAL A 105 0.55 -7.46 -11.56
CA VAL A 105 0.26 -8.80 -11.02
C VAL A 105 1.50 -9.67 -10.93
N ASN A 106 2.47 -9.47 -11.84
CA ASN A 106 3.72 -10.23 -11.86
C ASN A 106 4.85 -9.61 -11.02
N ASN A 107 4.64 -8.44 -10.39
CA ASN A 107 5.65 -7.84 -9.53
C ASN A 107 5.61 -8.45 -8.12
N ALA A 108 6.45 -9.45 -7.89
CA ALA A 108 6.54 -10.16 -6.61
C ALA A 108 6.73 -9.22 -5.41
N GLY A 109 7.60 -8.21 -5.52
CA GLY A 109 7.84 -7.25 -4.44
C GLY A 109 6.63 -6.36 -4.13
N GLN A 110 5.81 -6.02 -5.14
CA GLN A 110 4.56 -5.30 -4.91
C GLN A 110 3.51 -6.19 -4.25
N VAL A 111 3.40 -7.45 -4.68
CA VAL A 111 2.48 -8.42 -4.08
C VAL A 111 2.86 -8.69 -2.63
N GLU A 112 4.15 -8.77 -2.31
CA GLU A 112 4.63 -9.02 -0.96
C GLU A 112 4.31 -7.85 -0.01
N VAL A 113 4.63 -6.61 -0.38
CA VAL A 113 4.27 -5.45 0.45
C VAL A 113 2.75 -5.34 0.62
N ASP A 114 1.97 -5.69 -0.40
CA ASP A 114 0.52 -5.66 -0.35
C ASP A 114 -0.04 -6.74 0.59
N ARG A 115 0.61 -7.92 0.68
CA ARG A 115 0.28 -8.96 1.68
C ARG A 115 0.58 -8.50 3.10
N TYR A 116 1.75 -7.89 3.34
CA TYR A 116 2.10 -7.34 4.65
C TYR A 116 1.13 -6.23 5.07
N ALA A 117 0.79 -5.33 4.14
CA ALA A 117 -0.19 -4.28 4.36
C ALA A 117 -1.58 -4.87 4.66
N GLY A 118 -2.03 -5.87 3.90
CA GLY A 118 -3.33 -6.52 4.08
C GLY A 118 -3.42 -7.31 5.40
N PHE A 119 -2.38 -8.07 5.74
CA PHE A 119 -2.31 -8.78 7.02
C PHE A 119 -2.26 -7.80 8.20
N GLY A 120 -1.44 -6.75 8.09
CA GLY A 120 -1.41 -5.66 9.05
C GLY A 120 -2.79 -5.01 9.22
N ALA A 121 -3.49 -4.72 8.12
CA ALA A 121 -4.85 -4.17 8.15
C ALA A 121 -5.82 -5.10 8.90
N PHE A 122 -5.78 -6.40 8.62
CA PHE A 122 -6.64 -7.38 9.27
C PHE A 122 -6.41 -7.42 10.79
N VAL A 123 -5.16 -7.61 11.22
CA VAL A 123 -4.80 -7.64 12.65
C VAL A 123 -5.11 -6.29 13.30
N GLY A 124 -4.77 -5.19 12.64
CA GLY A 124 -5.04 -3.83 13.10
C GLY A 124 -6.53 -3.57 13.29
N SER A 125 -7.39 -4.05 12.39
CA SER A 125 -8.85 -3.92 12.51
C SER A 125 -9.41 -4.68 13.71
N LEU A 126 -8.91 -5.89 13.96
CA LEU A 126 -9.30 -6.68 15.14
C LEU A 126 -8.88 -5.96 16.42
N VAL A 127 -7.60 -5.57 16.52
CA VAL A 127 -7.07 -4.84 17.69
C VAL A 127 -7.83 -3.53 17.88
N GLY A 128 -8.08 -2.78 16.80
CA GLY A 128 -8.80 -1.52 16.84
C GLY A 128 -10.22 -1.65 17.41
N ASN A 129 -10.93 -2.73 17.07
CA ASN A 129 -12.28 -2.97 17.60
C ASN A 129 -12.29 -3.09 19.13
N PHE A 130 -11.33 -3.81 19.70
CA PHE A 130 -11.25 -4.06 21.14
C PHE A 130 -10.54 -2.94 21.93
N ALA A 131 -9.52 -2.31 21.34
CA ALA A 131 -8.63 -1.38 22.05
C ALA A 131 -9.04 0.09 21.93
N LEU A 132 -9.80 0.48 20.90
CA LEU A 132 -10.22 1.88 20.72
C LEU A 132 -11.51 2.17 21.51
N PRO A 133 -11.51 3.18 22.39
CA PRO A 133 -12.71 3.59 23.10
C PRO A 133 -13.68 4.35 22.19
N GLY A 134 -14.97 4.06 22.35
CA GLY A 134 -16.07 4.80 21.72
C GLY A 134 -16.20 4.63 20.19
N GLY A 135 -17.33 5.09 19.65
CA GLY A 135 -17.66 5.02 18.22
C GLY A 135 -18.20 3.66 17.77
N ASN A 136 -18.74 3.63 16.55
CA ASN A 136 -19.25 2.39 15.96
C ASN A 136 -18.10 1.41 15.64
N ILE A 137 -18.44 0.13 15.55
CA ILE A 137 -17.48 -0.95 15.25
C ILE A 137 -16.72 -0.70 13.95
N LEU A 138 -17.39 -0.18 12.92
CA LEU A 138 -16.79 0.08 11.61
C LEU A 138 -15.68 1.13 11.67
N VAL A 139 -15.88 2.25 12.39
CA VAL A 139 -14.89 3.31 12.56
C VAL A 139 -13.69 2.82 13.37
N ARG A 140 -13.91 1.96 14.38
CA ARG A 140 -12.84 1.36 15.18
C ARG A 140 -12.01 0.39 14.35
N MET A 141 -12.66 -0.51 13.62
CA MET A 141 -12.00 -1.44 12.70
C MET A 141 -11.26 -0.70 11.59
N TRP A 142 -11.85 0.35 11.02
CA TRP A 142 -11.21 1.19 10.00
C TRP A 142 -9.93 1.82 10.53
N ARG A 143 -10.01 2.55 11.65
CA ARG A 143 -8.86 3.23 12.24
C ARG A 143 -7.75 2.28 12.67
N GLY A 144 -8.12 1.15 13.27
CA GLY A 144 -7.17 0.09 13.61
C GLY A 144 -6.50 -0.50 12.38
N GLY A 145 -7.29 -0.82 11.36
CA GLY A 145 -6.78 -1.34 10.08
C GLY A 145 -5.86 -0.36 9.38
N SER A 146 -6.17 0.94 9.39
CA SER A 146 -5.30 1.98 8.85
C SER A 146 -3.95 2.03 9.54
N VAL A 147 -3.85 1.89 10.86
CA VAL A 147 -2.55 1.78 11.53
C VAL A 147 -1.86 0.47 11.18
N GLY A 148 -2.63 -0.62 11.12
CA GLY A 148 -2.16 -1.93 10.70
C GLY A 148 -1.49 -1.93 9.33
N VAL A 149 -2.06 -1.24 8.35
CA VAL A 149 -1.46 -1.03 7.02
C VAL A 149 -0.09 -0.37 7.13
N ALA A 150 0.03 0.75 7.86
CA ALA A 150 1.30 1.47 7.99
C ALA A 150 2.36 0.62 8.68
N VAL A 151 1.98 -0.09 9.75
CA VAL A 151 2.89 -1.00 10.47
C VAL A 151 3.31 -2.16 9.57
N GLY A 152 2.39 -2.75 8.80
CA GLY A 152 2.70 -3.83 7.85
C GLY A 152 3.67 -3.39 6.77
N VAL A 153 3.43 -2.23 6.15
CA VAL A 153 4.34 -1.62 5.16
C VAL A 153 5.71 -1.33 5.80
N GLY A 154 5.73 -0.76 7.00
CA GLY A 154 6.97 -0.49 7.73
C GLY A 154 7.76 -1.75 8.04
N ALA A 155 7.10 -2.81 8.51
CA ALA A 155 7.72 -4.10 8.80
C ALA A 155 8.34 -4.73 7.54
N TYR A 156 7.65 -4.68 6.39
CA TYR A 156 8.21 -5.14 5.12
C TYR A 156 9.45 -4.36 4.71
N VAL A 157 9.39 -3.02 4.77
CA VAL A 157 10.53 -2.16 4.39
C VAL A 157 11.72 -2.42 5.31
N LEU A 158 11.51 -2.51 6.63
CA LEU A 158 12.57 -2.78 7.58
C LEU A 158 13.21 -4.16 7.37
N GLY A 159 12.40 -5.20 7.16
CA GLY A 159 12.93 -6.54 6.87
C GLY A 159 13.80 -6.57 5.60
N ARG A 160 13.39 -5.85 4.54
CA ARG A 160 14.19 -5.74 3.31
C ARG A 160 15.49 -4.94 3.51
N MET A 161 15.50 -3.97 4.43
CA MET A 161 16.71 -3.23 4.78
C MET A 161 17.72 -4.09 5.56
N GLU A 162 17.27 -5.06 6.35
CA GLU A 162 18.14 -5.99 7.05
C GLU A 162 18.78 -6.99 6.08
N GLU A 163 17.98 -7.60 5.20
CA GLU A 163 18.46 -8.53 4.18
C GLU A 163 19.54 -7.91 3.26
N THR A 164 19.36 -6.64 2.88
CA THR A 164 20.34 -5.92 2.05
C THR A 164 21.64 -5.59 2.77
N LYS A 165 21.60 -5.38 4.09
CA LYS A 165 22.81 -5.18 4.91
C LYS A 165 23.59 -6.49 5.02
N ASP A 166 22.91 -7.60 5.26
CA ASP A 166 23.54 -8.91 5.40
C ASP A 166 24.21 -9.36 4.10
N LEU A 167 23.52 -9.16 2.97
CA LEU A 167 24.08 -9.40 1.64
C LEU A 167 25.32 -8.54 1.40
N ARG A 168 25.27 -7.25 1.72
CA ARG A 168 26.41 -6.35 1.56
C ARG A 168 27.60 -6.80 2.42
N GLN A 169 27.37 -7.22 3.65
CA GLN A 169 28.42 -7.70 4.54
C GLN A 169 29.06 -8.99 3.99
N SER A 170 28.25 -9.94 3.52
CA SER A 170 28.77 -11.19 2.93
C SER A 170 29.66 -10.97 1.70
N VAL A 171 29.36 -9.95 0.89
CA VAL A 171 30.18 -9.56 -0.27
C VAL A 171 31.50 -8.93 0.20
N VAL A 172 31.46 -8.07 1.22
CA VAL A 172 32.67 -7.46 1.80
C VAL A 172 33.59 -8.54 2.37
N ASP A 173 33.05 -9.46 3.18
CA ASP A 173 33.81 -10.56 3.78
C ASP A 173 34.41 -11.49 2.70
N GLY A 174 33.66 -11.73 1.62
CA GLY A 174 34.15 -12.49 0.47
C GLY A 174 35.31 -11.81 -0.27
N LEU A 175 35.24 -10.48 -0.45
CA LEU A 175 36.30 -9.68 -1.06
C LEU A 175 37.56 -9.66 -0.18
N GLU A 176 37.42 -9.57 1.14
CA GLU A 176 38.54 -9.61 2.07
C GLU A 176 39.25 -10.97 2.05
N LYS A 177 38.49 -12.07 2.04
CA LYS A 177 39.06 -13.43 1.91
C LYS A 177 39.87 -13.59 0.63
N MET A 178 39.37 -13.09 -0.51
CA MET A 178 40.11 -13.13 -1.78
C MET A 178 41.39 -12.31 -1.76
N LYS A 179 41.41 -11.17 -1.06
CA LYS A 179 42.63 -10.35 -0.89
C LYS A 179 43.67 -10.99 0.02
N SER A 180 43.24 -11.77 1.01
CA SER A 180 44.15 -12.44 1.97
C SER A 180 44.74 -13.77 1.48
N GLY A 181 44.18 -14.34 0.40
CA GLY A 181 44.65 -15.59 -0.22
C GLY A 181 45.56 -15.40 -1.44
N LEU A 182 45.89 -14.16 -1.79
CA LEU A 182 46.87 -13.75 -2.79
C LEU A 182 48.11 -13.18 -2.07
#